data_AF-A0A4S0LBG0-F1
#
_entry.id   AF-A0A4S0LBG0-F1
#
_cell.length_a   1.000
_cell.length_b   1.000
_cell.length_c   1.000
_cell.angle_alpha   90.00
_cell.angle_beta   90.00
_cell.angle_gamma   90.00
#
_symmetry.space_group_name_H-M   'P 1'
#
loop_
_entity.id
_entity.type
_entity.pdbx_description
1 polymer ?
#
loop_
_entity_poly.entity_id
_entity_poly.type
_entity_poly.pdbx_seq_one_letter_code
_entity_poly.pdbx_strand_id
1 'polypeptide(L)'
;MTKVTALPDQIDFDVAADETLLEAALRSGVPFAHACGGRAKCSTCRVWVLDGLKACPDRNSAETSMADRLRLADEVRLACQLRPEGELRVRRLVLDETDMMITSQLGGSAATRCGEAKHVAVFFSDIVDFTALSERLSPYDVMYLLNRYFAQVGDIIEQNGGFVDKLIGDGLMAIFGIDGQHDAPLRAVNAALQTLATVDRLKPFFASMYDIDFDIRIGLNYGEAVIGTLGFAEHERLTAIGDVVNLASRIEAANKDAGTRLLISEALRDQIVDKVEIADFVRVRLRGTAERTSLFEIVGLKPEIDAELNARRPRETIRHGGRRWIRAFAEDELQPYQRRILDFENCDIVVIRGSDSYCAFNNACPHLHLPLYERRSAAQTEMLKLPHTESTITADLGLVCRWHQSCFDLLTGEIREWAKLQQDGTRAGFEYLGDISKNRTKLIVYPCRKQDGFVWIGLE
;
A
#
# COMPACT_ATOMS: atom_id res chain seq x y z
N MET A 1 51.35 -6.60 16.62
CA MET A 1 50.41 -6.02 15.65
C MET A 1 50.76 -6.58 14.31
N THR A 2 49.75 -6.97 13.54
CA THR A 2 49.92 -7.57 12.23
C THR A 2 49.88 -6.49 11.17
N LYS A 3 50.91 -6.40 10.32
CA LYS A 3 50.96 -5.40 9.26
C LYS A 3 50.11 -5.85 8.06
N VAL A 4 49.27 -4.97 7.54
CA VAL A 4 48.45 -5.23 6.35
C VAL A 4 48.62 -4.12 5.32
N THR A 5 48.84 -4.51 4.07
CA THR A 5 48.85 -3.60 2.91
C THR A 5 47.56 -3.74 2.10
N ALA A 6 46.77 -2.66 2.00
CA ALA A 6 45.52 -2.62 1.24
C ALA A 6 45.69 -1.96 -0.14
N LEU A 7 45.28 -2.69 -1.19
CA LEU A 7 45.16 -2.22 -2.56
C LEU A 7 43.74 -1.70 -2.86
N PRO A 8 43.55 -0.84 -3.89
CA PRO A 8 44.54 -0.37 -4.88
C PRO A 8 45.52 0.70 -4.40
N ASP A 9 45.18 1.44 -3.35
CA ASP A 9 45.91 2.66 -2.92
C ASP A 9 47.25 2.42 -2.21
N GLN A 10 47.65 1.15 -2.02
CA GLN A 10 48.86 0.74 -1.28
C GLN A 10 48.95 1.35 0.12
N ILE A 11 47.84 1.33 0.87
CA ILE A 11 47.78 1.87 2.23
C ILE A 11 48.19 0.78 3.21
N ASP A 12 49.22 1.05 4.02
CA ASP A 12 49.65 0.19 5.11
C ASP A 12 48.94 0.56 6.42
N PHE A 13 48.49 -0.45 7.17
CA PHE A 13 47.92 -0.27 8.50
C PHE A 13 48.17 -1.49 9.38
N ASP A 14 48.08 -1.30 10.69
CA ASP A 14 48.32 -2.32 11.70
C ASP A 14 47.01 -2.86 12.28
N VAL A 15 46.94 -4.18 12.45
CA VAL A 15 45.80 -4.89 13.05
C VAL A 15 46.21 -5.44 14.42
N ALA A 16 45.43 -5.15 15.47
CA ALA A 16 45.63 -5.75 16.79
C ALA A 16 45.14 -7.21 16.83
N ALA A 17 45.62 -8.00 17.80
CA ALA A 17 45.35 -9.45 17.82
C ALA A 17 43.87 -9.81 18.05
N ASP A 18 43.13 -8.95 18.75
CA ASP A 18 41.70 -9.09 19.06
C ASP A 18 40.79 -8.35 18.07
N GLU A 19 41.38 -7.58 17.16
CA GLU A 19 40.70 -6.69 16.22
C GLU A 19 40.52 -7.38 14.86
N THR A 20 39.35 -7.19 14.25
CA THR A 20 39.09 -7.64 12.89
C THR A 20 39.79 -6.74 11.88
N LEU A 21 40.06 -7.27 10.68
CA LEU A 21 40.63 -6.50 9.58
C LEU A 21 39.79 -5.25 9.26
N LEU A 22 38.45 -5.34 9.35
CA LEU A 22 37.55 -4.21 9.13
C LEU A 22 37.70 -3.14 10.23
N GLU A 23 37.71 -3.53 11.51
CA GLU A 23 37.86 -2.58 12.62
C GLU A 23 39.19 -1.83 12.52
N ALA A 24 40.29 -2.54 12.25
CA ALA A 24 41.60 -1.95 12.06
C ALA A 24 41.65 -0.98 10.87
N ALA A 25 41.04 -1.36 9.75
CA ALA A 25 40.96 -0.51 8.57
C ALA A 25 40.18 0.78 8.85
N LEU A 26 39.00 0.68 9.48
CA LEU A 26 38.18 1.85 9.81
C LEU A 26 38.88 2.76 10.83
N ARG A 27 39.53 2.18 11.86
CA ARG A 27 40.35 2.91 12.83
C ARG A 27 41.50 3.67 12.17
N SER A 28 42.11 3.08 11.16
CA SER A 28 43.21 3.70 10.38
C SER A 28 42.74 4.59 9.23
N GLY A 29 41.43 4.84 9.09
CA GLY A 29 40.87 5.68 8.03
C GLY A 29 40.95 5.06 6.63
N VAL A 30 41.18 3.75 6.53
CA VAL A 30 41.24 3.02 5.26
C VAL A 30 39.81 2.65 4.83
N PRO A 31 39.32 3.12 3.68
CA PRO A 31 37.93 2.90 3.30
C PRO A 31 37.68 1.44 2.95
N PHE A 32 36.74 0.81 3.66
CA PHE A 32 36.24 -0.54 3.39
C PHE A 32 34.71 -0.47 3.30
N ALA A 33 34.13 -1.06 2.25
CA ALA A 33 32.67 -1.14 2.15
C ALA A 33 32.11 -2.12 3.20
N HIS A 34 31.08 -1.73 3.96
CA HIS A 34 30.55 -2.57 5.05
C HIS A 34 29.04 -2.34 5.28
N ALA A 35 28.21 -2.64 4.26
CA ALA A 35 26.78 -2.31 4.26
C ALA A 35 26.01 -2.81 5.50
N CYS A 36 26.34 -3.99 6.02
CA CYS A 36 25.68 -4.51 7.21
C CYS A 36 26.27 -4.02 8.55
N GLY A 37 27.24 -3.10 8.55
CA GLY A 37 27.94 -2.66 9.76
C GLY A 37 28.91 -3.69 10.34
N GLY A 38 29.44 -4.61 9.52
CA GLY A 38 30.41 -5.63 9.98
C GLY A 38 29.81 -6.88 10.63
N ARG A 39 28.49 -7.07 10.59
CA ARG A 39 27.78 -8.20 11.25
C ARG A 39 27.69 -9.49 10.42
N ALA A 40 28.54 -9.66 9.41
CA ALA A 40 28.50 -10.77 8.45
C ALA A 40 27.14 -11.03 7.76
N LYS A 41 26.21 -10.05 7.72
CA LYS A 41 24.95 -10.15 6.96
C LYS A 41 25.09 -9.78 5.47
N CYS A 42 26.23 -9.22 5.07
CA CYS A 42 26.57 -8.90 3.68
C CYS A 42 28.01 -9.29 3.36
N SER A 43 28.37 -9.38 2.08
CA SER A 43 29.74 -9.64 1.63
C SER A 43 30.49 -8.39 1.16
N THR A 44 30.01 -7.18 1.43
CA THR A 44 30.61 -5.94 0.87
C THR A 44 32.01 -5.67 1.42
N CYS A 45 32.31 -6.15 2.63
CA CYS A 45 33.64 -6.02 3.25
C CYS A 45 34.63 -7.09 2.78
N ARG A 46 34.28 -7.87 1.75
CA ARG A 46 35.16 -8.91 1.25
C ARG A 46 36.46 -8.31 0.72
N VAL A 47 37.53 -9.05 0.95
CA VAL A 47 38.87 -8.77 0.43
C VAL A 47 39.39 -10.00 -0.28
N TRP A 48 40.21 -9.78 -1.30
CA TRP A 48 41.05 -10.82 -1.88
C TRP A 48 42.40 -10.77 -1.18
N VAL A 49 42.75 -11.84 -0.46
CA VAL A 49 44.07 -12.03 0.13
C VAL A 49 45.03 -12.42 -1.00
N LEU A 50 45.88 -11.49 -1.39
CA LEU A 50 46.86 -11.67 -2.46
C LEU A 50 48.11 -12.37 -1.95
N ASP A 51 48.52 -12.05 -0.72
CA ASP A 51 49.63 -12.70 -0.02
C ASP A 51 49.30 -12.86 1.46
N GLY A 52 49.88 -13.88 2.08
CA GLY A 52 49.69 -14.15 3.51
C GLY A 52 48.49 -15.03 3.84
N LEU A 53 47.90 -15.76 2.88
CA LEU A 53 46.73 -16.61 3.13
C LEU A 53 46.93 -17.61 4.30
N LYS A 54 48.15 -18.13 4.47
CA LYS A 54 48.50 -19.03 5.60
C LYS A 54 48.42 -18.35 6.97
N ALA A 55 48.45 -17.02 7.02
CA ALA A 55 48.31 -16.21 8.22
C ALA A 55 46.85 -15.80 8.49
N CYS A 56 45.91 -16.22 7.63
CA CYS A 56 44.50 -16.12 7.90
C CYS A 56 44.04 -17.35 8.69
N PRO A 57 43.42 -17.21 9.87
CA PRO A 57 42.81 -18.33 10.56
C PRO A 57 41.66 -18.93 9.75
N ASP A 58 41.20 -20.11 10.14
CA ASP A 58 40.03 -20.76 9.54
C ASP A 58 38.79 -19.84 9.62
N ARG A 59 37.89 -20.02 8.65
CA ARG A 59 36.63 -19.27 8.62
C ARG A 59 35.81 -19.61 9.85
N ASN A 60 35.28 -18.60 10.52
CA ASN A 60 34.28 -18.81 11.56
C ASN A 60 32.92 -19.22 10.94
N SER A 61 31.92 -19.54 11.75
CA SER A 61 30.61 -20.02 11.26
C SER A 61 29.88 -19.00 10.38
N ALA A 62 29.94 -17.72 10.74
CA ALA A 62 29.30 -16.64 9.99
C ALA A 62 29.96 -16.42 8.62
N GLU A 63 31.30 -16.41 8.57
CA GLU A 63 32.06 -16.32 7.33
C GLU A 63 31.85 -17.56 6.45
N THR A 64 31.84 -18.76 7.03
CA THR A 64 31.61 -20.02 6.33
C THR A 64 30.24 -20.03 5.65
N SER A 65 29.18 -19.67 6.39
CA SER A 65 27.82 -19.59 5.83
C SER A 65 27.72 -18.62 4.64
N MET A 66 28.33 -17.44 4.74
CA MET A 66 28.37 -16.47 3.65
C MET A 66 29.17 -16.98 2.46
N ALA A 67 30.32 -17.60 2.72
CA ALA A 67 31.23 -18.11 1.71
C ALA A 67 30.61 -19.26 0.92
N ASP A 68 29.93 -20.20 1.58
CA ASP A 68 29.24 -21.31 0.93
C ASP A 68 28.10 -20.79 0.04
N ARG A 69 27.30 -19.85 0.56
CA ARG A 69 26.18 -19.25 -0.17
C ARG A 69 26.62 -18.54 -1.45
N LEU A 70 27.75 -17.83 -1.40
CA LEU A 70 28.29 -17.07 -2.53
C LEU A 70 29.37 -17.82 -3.33
N ARG A 71 29.71 -19.05 -2.91
CA ARG A 71 30.80 -19.87 -3.46
C ARG A 71 32.13 -19.13 -3.52
N LEU A 72 32.52 -18.50 -2.40
CA LEU A 72 33.75 -17.74 -2.28
C LEU A 72 34.96 -18.69 -2.16
N ALA A 73 35.96 -18.49 -3.03
CA ALA A 73 37.27 -19.14 -2.93
C ALA A 73 37.96 -18.77 -1.60
N ASP A 74 38.90 -19.59 -1.14
CA ASP A 74 39.55 -19.45 0.18
C ASP A 74 40.31 -18.13 0.32
N GLU A 75 40.85 -17.61 -0.78
CA GLU A 75 41.52 -16.31 -0.85
C GLU A 75 40.57 -15.13 -0.62
N VAL A 76 39.26 -15.33 -0.77
CA VAL A 76 38.25 -14.30 -0.54
C VAL A 76 37.75 -14.42 0.90
N ARG A 77 38.10 -13.42 1.71
CA ARG A 77 37.77 -13.37 3.14
C ARG A 77 36.87 -12.19 3.45
N LEU A 78 36.04 -12.31 4.49
CA LEU A 78 35.27 -11.18 5.00
C LEU A 78 36.11 -10.39 6.01
N ALA A 79 36.43 -9.13 5.70
CA ALA A 79 37.26 -8.31 6.58
C ALA A 79 36.67 -8.15 7.99
N CYS A 80 35.35 -8.17 8.14
CA CYS A 80 34.69 -8.09 9.45
C CYS A 80 34.77 -9.37 10.29
N GLN A 81 35.19 -10.49 9.70
CA GLN A 81 35.31 -11.77 10.39
C GLN A 81 36.78 -12.22 10.51
N LEU A 82 37.64 -11.72 9.63
CA LEU A 82 39.06 -12.06 9.58
C LEU A 82 39.86 -11.32 10.66
N ARG A 83 40.57 -12.07 11.49
CA ARG A 83 41.61 -11.58 12.42
C ARG A 83 42.96 -12.16 11.97
N PRO A 84 43.83 -11.39 11.32
CA PRO A 84 45.05 -11.93 10.73
C PRO A 84 46.15 -12.16 11.78
N GLU A 85 46.81 -13.32 11.72
CA GLU A 85 47.88 -13.73 12.65
C GLU A 85 49.29 -13.42 12.12
N GLY A 86 49.38 -12.82 10.93
CA GLY A 86 50.62 -12.48 10.24
C GLY A 86 50.38 -11.62 9.02
N GLU A 87 51.46 -11.11 8.42
CA GLU A 87 51.39 -10.05 7.41
C GLU A 87 50.51 -10.43 6.21
N LEU A 88 49.64 -9.51 5.80
CA LEU A 88 48.75 -9.70 4.65
C LEU A 88 48.93 -8.61 3.60
N ARG A 89 48.77 -8.99 2.33
CA ARG A 89 48.47 -8.05 1.26
C ARG A 89 47.07 -8.34 0.73
N VAL A 90 46.18 -7.36 0.79
CA VAL A 90 44.76 -7.53 0.45
C VAL A 90 44.31 -6.55 -0.62
N ARG A 91 43.43 -7.00 -1.52
CA ARG A 91 42.69 -6.13 -2.42
C ARG A 91 41.27 -5.94 -1.90
N ARG A 92 40.89 -4.69 -1.68
CA ARG A 92 39.55 -4.32 -1.23
C ARG A 92 38.53 -4.35 -2.37
N LEU A 93 37.25 -4.36 -2.00
CA LEU A 93 36.17 -4.14 -2.95
C LEU A 93 36.13 -2.69 -3.47
N VAL A 94 36.61 -1.72 -2.68
CA VAL A 94 36.69 -0.30 -3.06
C VAL A 94 37.81 -0.11 -4.09
N LEU A 95 37.46 0.27 -5.31
CA LEU A 95 38.38 0.39 -6.45
C LEU A 95 38.58 1.83 -6.96
N ASP A 96 37.57 2.67 -6.88
CA ASP A 96 37.57 4.02 -7.47
C ASP A 96 36.83 5.06 -6.62
N GLU A 97 36.76 6.31 -7.12
CA GLU A 97 36.05 7.41 -6.45
C GLU A 97 34.56 7.11 -6.20
N THR A 98 33.91 6.32 -7.06
CA THR A 98 32.50 5.94 -6.89
C THR A 98 32.35 5.02 -5.69
N ASP A 99 33.20 3.99 -5.58
CA ASP A 99 33.21 3.10 -4.43
C ASP A 99 33.58 3.84 -3.14
N MET A 100 34.47 4.84 -3.21
CA MET A 100 34.82 5.70 -2.08
C MET A 100 33.63 6.56 -1.63
N MET A 101 32.85 7.13 -2.56
CA MET A 101 31.63 7.88 -2.24
C MET A 101 30.59 6.98 -1.59
N ILE A 102 30.33 5.79 -2.16
CA ILE A 102 29.40 4.82 -1.57
C ILE A 102 29.87 4.44 -0.17
N THR A 103 31.15 4.10 -0.01
CA THR A 103 31.72 3.66 1.27
C THR A 103 31.70 4.76 2.34
N SER A 104 31.97 6.01 1.97
CA SER A 104 31.90 7.14 2.92
C SER A 104 30.47 7.43 3.39
N GLN A 105 29.47 7.17 2.55
CA GLN A 105 28.05 7.21 2.95
C GLN A 105 27.66 6.07 3.89
N LEU A 106 28.39 4.93 3.88
CA LEU A 106 28.14 3.81 4.78
C LEU A 106 28.63 4.07 6.22
N GLY A 107 29.55 5.00 6.43
CA GLY A 107 30.19 5.27 7.75
C GLY A 107 29.57 6.42 8.57
N GLY A 108 28.75 7.29 7.98
CA GLY A 108 28.03 8.35 8.67
C GLY A 108 26.69 7.86 9.25
N SER A 109 26.01 8.67 10.09
CA SER A 109 24.72 8.40 10.76
C SER A 109 23.50 8.16 9.84
N ALA A 110 23.70 7.56 8.66
CA ALA A 110 22.70 7.21 7.67
C ALA A 110 22.42 5.70 7.68
N ALA A 111 21.96 5.17 8.83
CA ALA A 111 21.43 3.81 8.91
C ALA A 111 20.36 3.54 7.83
N THR A 112 19.62 4.58 7.42
CA THR A 112 18.62 4.56 6.34
C THR A 112 19.20 4.34 4.94
N ARG A 113 20.45 4.76 4.66
CA ARG A 113 21.07 4.59 3.32
C ARG A 113 21.71 3.21 3.10
N CYS A 114 22.26 2.62 4.16
CA CYS A 114 22.87 1.28 4.07
C CYS A 114 21.85 0.14 4.02
N GLY A 115 20.64 0.44 4.49
CA GLY A 115 19.56 -0.49 4.65
C GLY A 115 19.61 -1.25 5.98
N GLU A 116 18.45 -1.38 6.61
CA GLU A 116 18.26 -2.10 7.86
C GLU A 116 17.51 -3.40 7.60
N ALA A 117 18.00 -4.52 8.14
CA ALA A 117 17.30 -5.79 8.07
C ALA A 117 16.08 -5.78 9.00
N LYS A 118 14.87 -5.88 8.42
CA LYS A 118 13.58 -5.87 9.12
C LYS A 118 12.69 -6.99 8.62
N HIS A 119 11.83 -7.51 9.50
CA HIS A 119 10.73 -8.35 9.06
C HIS A 119 9.59 -7.47 8.54
N VAL A 120 9.22 -7.67 7.28
CA VAL A 120 8.20 -6.87 6.61
C VAL A 120 7.20 -7.77 5.89
N ALA A 121 5.97 -7.28 5.77
CA ALA A 121 4.99 -7.89 4.86
C ALA A 121 5.04 -7.14 3.52
N VAL A 122 5.24 -7.89 2.44
CA VAL A 122 5.35 -7.34 1.08
C VAL A 122 4.05 -7.64 0.35
N PHE A 123 3.48 -6.61 -0.24
CA PHE A 123 2.25 -6.62 -1.03
C PHE A 123 2.60 -6.41 -2.50
N PHE A 124 2.11 -7.29 -3.36
CA PHE A 124 2.07 -7.09 -4.80
C PHE A 124 0.64 -7.21 -5.29
N SER A 125 0.24 -6.32 -6.19
CA SER A 125 -0.95 -6.53 -7.02
C SER A 125 -0.64 -6.32 -8.49
N ASP A 126 -1.42 -6.98 -9.34
CA ASP A 126 -1.34 -6.91 -10.80
C ASP A 126 -2.74 -6.97 -11.42
N ILE A 127 -2.95 -6.38 -12.59
CA ILE A 127 -4.25 -6.35 -13.26
C ILE A 127 -4.43 -7.64 -14.08
N VAL A 128 -5.58 -8.28 -13.96
CA VAL A 128 -5.89 -9.51 -14.69
C VAL A 128 -5.92 -9.24 -16.19
N ASP A 129 -5.09 -9.99 -16.92
CA ASP A 129 -5.00 -9.96 -18.39
C ASP A 129 -4.79 -8.55 -18.97
N PHE A 130 -4.00 -7.72 -18.27
CA PHE A 130 -3.75 -6.33 -18.62
C PHE A 130 -3.26 -6.13 -20.06
N THR A 131 -2.43 -7.03 -20.60
CA THR A 131 -1.98 -6.94 -21.99
C THR A 131 -3.17 -6.89 -22.96
N ALA A 132 -4.11 -7.83 -22.83
CA ALA A 132 -5.30 -7.87 -23.67
C ALA A 132 -6.23 -6.67 -23.43
N LEU A 133 -6.32 -6.20 -22.18
CA LEU A 133 -7.05 -4.97 -21.82
C LEU A 133 -6.43 -3.74 -22.50
N SER A 134 -5.11 -3.60 -22.47
CA SER A 134 -4.39 -2.45 -23.02
C SER A 134 -4.42 -2.37 -24.54
N GLU A 135 -4.57 -3.51 -25.24
CA GLU A 135 -4.73 -3.57 -26.69
C GLU A 135 -6.13 -3.10 -27.15
N ARG A 136 -7.15 -3.21 -26.28
CA ARG A 136 -8.53 -2.81 -26.58
C ARG A 136 -8.81 -1.33 -26.30
N LEU A 137 -7.96 -0.69 -25.48
CA LEU A 137 -8.15 0.69 -25.01
C LEU A 137 -7.14 1.64 -25.67
N SER A 138 -7.49 2.92 -25.76
CA SER A 138 -6.49 3.92 -26.14
C SER A 138 -5.45 4.08 -25.02
N PRO A 139 -4.19 4.45 -25.33
CA PRO A 139 -3.18 4.69 -24.29
C PRO A 139 -3.60 5.72 -23.23
N TYR A 140 -4.41 6.72 -23.61
CA TYR A 140 -4.94 7.71 -22.67
C TYR A 140 -6.00 7.12 -21.74
N ASP A 141 -6.86 6.22 -22.23
CA ASP A 141 -7.84 5.52 -21.40
C ASP A 141 -7.16 4.55 -20.44
N VAL A 142 -6.13 3.83 -20.90
CA VAL A 142 -5.28 2.98 -20.04
C VAL A 142 -4.66 3.83 -18.93
N MET A 143 -4.10 4.99 -19.28
CA MET A 143 -3.49 5.88 -18.28
C MET A 143 -4.52 6.42 -17.28
N TYR A 144 -5.72 6.78 -17.72
CA TYR A 144 -6.81 7.22 -16.84
C TYR A 144 -7.24 6.10 -15.87
N LEU A 145 -7.42 4.89 -16.39
CA LEU A 145 -7.78 3.70 -15.63
C LEU A 145 -6.72 3.39 -14.56
N LEU A 146 -5.44 3.35 -14.95
CA LEU A 146 -4.33 3.09 -14.03
C LEU A 146 -4.24 4.16 -12.94
N ASN A 147 -4.31 5.44 -13.29
CA ASN A 147 -4.27 6.52 -12.30
C ASN A 147 -5.44 6.44 -11.30
N ARG A 148 -6.64 6.07 -11.77
CA ARG A 148 -7.82 5.89 -10.91
C ARG A 148 -7.64 4.70 -9.96
N TYR A 149 -7.14 3.58 -10.48
CA TYR A 149 -6.83 2.39 -9.70
C TYR A 149 -5.76 2.69 -8.64
N PHE A 150 -4.60 3.19 -9.04
CA PHE A 150 -3.48 3.46 -8.13
C PHE A 150 -3.82 4.51 -7.06
N ALA A 151 -4.62 5.53 -7.38
CA ALA A 151 -5.05 6.50 -6.38
C ALA A 151 -5.87 5.84 -5.24
N GLN A 152 -6.81 4.96 -5.56
CA GLN A 152 -7.64 4.32 -4.54
C GLN A 152 -6.88 3.26 -3.74
N VAL A 153 -6.05 2.46 -4.42
CA VAL A 153 -5.28 1.41 -3.75
C VAL A 153 -4.14 1.99 -2.91
N GLY A 154 -3.49 3.05 -3.39
CA GLY A 154 -2.49 3.79 -2.61
C GLY A 154 -3.07 4.33 -1.30
N ASP A 155 -4.24 5.00 -1.36
CA ASP A 155 -4.94 5.50 -0.17
C ASP A 155 -5.25 4.39 0.84
N ILE A 156 -5.70 3.22 0.36
CA ILE A 156 -6.01 2.04 1.21
C ILE A 156 -4.74 1.52 1.91
N ILE A 157 -3.65 1.38 1.16
CA ILE A 157 -2.37 0.88 1.68
C ILE A 157 -1.85 1.82 2.77
N GLU A 158 -1.84 3.12 2.51
CA GLU A 158 -1.37 4.13 3.47
C GLU A 158 -2.24 4.19 4.73
N GLN A 159 -3.57 4.10 4.59
CA GLN A 159 -4.49 4.06 5.73
C GLN A 159 -4.29 2.83 6.63
N ASN A 160 -3.80 1.74 6.05
CA ASN A 160 -3.43 0.54 6.78
C ASN A 160 -1.98 0.58 7.32
N GLY A 161 -1.25 1.69 7.15
CA GLY A 161 0.14 1.85 7.61
C GLY A 161 1.16 1.16 6.72
N GLY A 162 0.81 0.89 5.45
CA GLY A 162 1.74 0.43 4.42
C GLY A 162 2.39 1.60 3.69
N PHE A 163 3.54 1.34 3.09
CA PHE A 163 4.28 2.27 2.25
C PHE A 163 4.25 1.78 0.80
N VAL A 164 3.74 2.59 -0.12
CA VAL A 164 3.78 2.31 -1.56
C VAL A 164 5.21 2.54 -2.06
N ASP A 165 5.94 1.46 -2.36
CA ASP A 165 7.33 1.52 -2.80
C ASP A 165 7.41 1.98 -4.27
N LYS A 166 6.71 1.28 -5.16
CA LYS A 166 6.70 1.63 -6.58
C LYS A 166 5.49 1.05 -7.32
N LEU A 167 5.14 1.72 -8.42
CA LEU A 167 4.25 1.21 -9.45
C LEU A 167 5.09 0.47 -10.49
N ILE A 168 4.67 -0.74 -10.88
CA ILE A 168 5.40 -1.63 -11.79
C ILE A 168 4.47 -2.01 -12.94
N GLY A 169 4.55 -1.27 -14.05
CA GLY A 169 3.61 -1.47 -15.16
C GLY A 169 2.18 -1.18 -14.72
N ASP A 170 1.34 -2.21 -14.74
CA ASP A 170 -0.06 -2.21 -14.31
C ASP A 170 -0.28 -2.66 -12.86
N GLY A 171 0.79 -3.11 -12.20
CA GLY A 171 0.79 -3.50 -10.80
C GLY A 171 1.41 -2.47 -9.86
N LEU A 172 1.36 -2.76 -8.56
CA LEU A 172 2.04 -1.99 -7.54
C LEU A 172 2.68 -2.89 -6.48
N MET A 173 3.73 -2.36 -5.86
CA MET A 173 4.42 -2.96 -4.73
C MET A 173 4.30 -2.05 -3.51
N ALA A 174 3.94 -2.64 -2.37
CA ALA A 174 3.92 -1.96 -1.08
C ALA A 174 4.57 -2.80 0.03
N ILE A 175 5.01 -2.10 1.08
CA ILE A 175 5.75 -2.68 2.20
C ILE A 175 5.09 -2.25 3.50
N PHE A 176 4.78 -3.21 4.37
CA PHE A 176 4.27 -2.99 5.71
C PHE A 176 5.34 -3.40 6.73
N GLY A 177 5.44 -2.66 7.84
CA GLY A 177 6.42 -2.96 8.89
C GLY A 177 7.74 -2.20 8.74
N ILE A 178 7.83 -1.17 7.88
CA ILE A 178 9.07 -0.40 7.68
C ILE A 178 9.55 0.30 8.96
N ASP A 179 8.64 0.62 9.88
CA ASP A 179 8.96 1.21 11.19
C ASP A 179 8.90 0.18 12.33
N GLY A 180 8.86 -1.12 12.00
CA GLY A 180 8.87 -2.21 12.97
C GLY A 180 7.51 -2.52 13.61
N GLN A 181 6.40 -2.22 12.92
CA GLN A 181 5.06 -2.56 13.40
C GLN A 181 4.86 -4.10 13.47
N HIS A 182 4.55 -4.64 14.65
CA HIS A 182 4.35 -6.08 14.85
C HIS A 182 3.10 -6.64 14.15
N ASP A 183 2.07 -5.82 13.97
CA ASP A 183 0.81 -6.19 13.31
C ASP A 183 0.85 -6.00 11.78
N ALA A 184 2.03 -5.72 11.20
CA ALA A 184 2.21 -5.53 9.76
C ALA A 184 1.63 -6.66 8.88
N PRO A 185 1.76 -7.96 9.20
CA PRO A 185 1.13 -9.04 8.43
C PRO A 185 -0.41 -8.90 8.34
N LEU A 186 -1.03 -8.55 9.46
CA LEU A 186 -2.48 -8.43 9.56
C LEU A 186 -2.99 -7.19 8.82
N ARG A 187 -2.28 -6.06 8.95
CA ARG A 187 -2.55 -4.82 8.21
C ARG A 187 -2.42 -5.01 6.70
N ALA A 188 -1.42 -5.76 6.24
CA ALA A 188 -1.24 -6.07 4.83
C ALA A 188 -2.42 -6.88 4.27
N VAL A 189 -2.91 -7.89 5.02
CA VAL A 189 -4.10 -8.65 4.63
C VAL A 189 -5.35 -7.79 4.64
N ASN A 190 -5.53 -6.94 5.64
CA ASN A 190 -6.67 -6.02 5.69
C ASN A 190 -6.68 -5.06 4.49
N ALA A 191 -5.53 -4.48 4.14
CA ALA A 191 -5.37 -3.65 2.95
C ALA A 191 -5.71 -4.42 1.67
N ALA A 192 -5.30 -5.68 1.55
CA ALA A 192 -5.64 -6.53 0.41
C ALA A 192 -7.15 -6.77 0.29
N LEU A 193 -7.82 -7.12 1.38
CA LEU A 193 -9.27 -7.33 1.39
C LEU A 193 -10.05 -6.05 1.04
N GLN A 194 -9.65 -4.90 1.60
CA GLN A 194 -10.23 -3.60 1.25
C GLN A 194 -9.99 -3.22 -0.21
N THR A 195 -8.82 -3.56 -0.75
CA THR A 195 -8.46 -3.36 -2.15
C THR A 195 -9.37 -4.17 -3.06
N LEU A 196 -9.57 -5.47 -2.79
CA LEU A 196 -10.48 -6.32 -3.56
C LEU A 196 -11.92 -5.79 -3.52
N ALA A 197 -12.41 -5.42 -2.34
CA ALA A 197 -13.75 -4.84 -2.17
C ALA A 197 -13.90 -3.51 -2.96
N THR A 198 -12.83 -2.72 -3.04
CA THR A 198 -12.82 -1.46 -3.80
C THR A 198 -12.83 -1.71 -5.30
N VAL A 199 -12.04 -2.68 -5.78
CA VAL A 199 -12.05 -3.12 -7.19
C VAL A 199 -13.45 -3.64 -7.57
N ASP A 200 -14.09 -4.41 -6.71
CA ASP A 200 -15.45 -4.91 -6.97
C ASP A 200 -16.49 -3.78 -7.09
N ARG A 201 -16.32 -2.68 -6.36
CA ARG A 201 -17.14 -1.47 -6.53
C ARG A 201 -16.83 -0.70 -7.81
N LEU A 202 -15.63 -0.82 -8.36
CA LEU A 202 -15.21 -0.18 -9.61
C LEU A 202 -15.61 -0.96 -10.86
N LYS A 203 -15.82 -2.28 -10.75
CA LYS A 203 -16.22 -3.14 -11.88
C LYS A 203 -17.39 -2.59 -12.70
N PRO A 204 -18.54 -2.18 -12.11
CA PRO A 204 -19.66 -1.64 -12.88
C PRO A 204 -19.32 -0.37 -13.66
N PHE A 205 -18.47 0.50 -13.09
CA PHE A 205 -18.01 1.71 -13.76
C PHE A 205 -17.18 1.36 -14.99
N PHE A 206 -16.18 0.48 -14.85
CA PHE A 206 -15.33 0.08 -15.97
C PHE A 206 -16.08 -0.71 -17.04
N ALA A 207 -17.02 -1.57 -16.65
CA ALA A 207 -17.92 -2.25 -17.58
C ALA A 207 -18.77 -1.25 -18.38
N SER A 208 -19.35 -0.24 -17.72
CA SER A 208 -20.19 0.77 -18.41
C SER A 208 -19.40 1.69 -19.34
N MET A 209 -18.18 2.08 -18.95
CA MET A 209 -17.39 3.08 -19.65
C MET A 209 -16.55 2.49 -20.78
N TYR A 210 -16.09 1.25 -20.61
CA TYR A 210 -15.08 0.64 -21.48
C TYR A 210 -15.42 -0.77 -21.96
N ASP A 211 -16.54 -1.37 -21.52
CA ASP A 211 -16.90 -2.76 -21.83
C ASP A 211 -15.79 -3.76 -21.45
N ILE A 212 -15.22 -3.56 -20.26
CA ILE A 212 -14.16 -4.41 -19.68
C ILE A 212 -14.59 -5.02 -18.36
N ASP A 213 -14.20 -6.27 -18.14
CA ASP A 213 -14.24 -6.92 -16.84
C ASP A 213 -12.91 -6.68 -16.13
N PHE A 214 -12.90 -5.69 -15.23
CA PHE A 214 -11.70 -5.26 -14.54
C PHE A 214 -11.53 -6.05 -13.23
N ASP A 215 -10.43 -6.79 -13.10
CA ASP A 215 -10.07 -7.47 -11.86
C ASP A 215 -8.56 -7.45 -11.61
N ILE A 216 -8.15 -7.82 -10.41
CA ILE A 216 -6.77 -7.85 -9.97
C ILE A 216 -6.43 -9.15 -9.25
N ARG A 217 -5.14 -9.43 -9.14
CA ARG A 217 -4.58 -10.48 -8.27
C ARG A 217 -3.66 -9.84 -7.24
N ILE A 218 -3.62 -10.42 -6.05
CA ILE A 218 -2.81 -9.94 -4.93
C ILE A 218 -2.00 -11.11 -4.35
N GLY A 219 -0.71 -10.87 -4.13
CA GLY A 219 0.19 -11.78 -3.44
C GLY A 219 0.82 -11.12 -2.22
N LEU A 220 0.78 -11.81 -1.08
CA LEU A 220 1.41 -11.35 0.16
C LEU A 220 2.44 -12.34 0.69
N ASN A 221 3.56 -11.81 1.14
CA ASN A 221 4.61 -12.60 1.79
C ASN A 221 5.17 -11.87 3.02
N TYR A 222 5.66 -12.62 4.01
CA TYR A 222 6.26 -12.07 5.22
C TYR A 222 7.64 -12.68 5.47
N GLY A 223 8.62 -11.84 5.83
CA GLY A 223 9.99 -12.30 6.08
C GLY A 223 11.01 -11.16 6.21
N GLU A 224 12.28 -11.50 6.43
CA GLU A 224 13.38 -10.54 6.54
C GLU A 224 13.69 -9.92 5.16
N ALA A 225 13.71 -8.58 5.09
CA ALA A 225 14.22 -7.79 3.98
C ALA A 225 15.19 -6.73 4.49
N VAL A 226 16.08 -6.25 3.62
CA VAL A 226 16.86 -5.05 3.87
C VAL A 226 16.07 -3.85 3.36
N ILE A 227 15.68 -2.95 4.26
CA ILE A 227 14.95 -1.71 3.97
C ILE A 227 15.95 -0.56 3.92
N GLY A 228 16.17 0.03 2.75
CA GLY A 228 17.14 1.10 2.58
C GLY A 228 16.90 1.95 1.35
N THR A 229 17.62 3.06 1.27
CA THR A 229 17.57 3.95 0.11
C THR A 229 18.45 3.42 -1.02
N LEU A 230 17.86 3.21 -2.20
CA LEU A 230 18.56 2.81 -3.42
C LEU A 230 18.35 3.88 -4.51
N GLY A 231 19.41 4.25 -5.22
CA GLY A 231 19.34 5.20 -6.33
C GLY A 231 20.63 5.99 -6.52
N PHE A 232 20.55 7.06 -7.30
CA PHE A 232 21.66 7.99 -7.52
C PHE A 232 21.17 9.43 -7.39
N ALA A 233 21.96 10.29 -6.74
CA ALA A 233 21.68 11.72 -6.58
C ALA A 233 20.22 12.00 -6.14
N GLU A 234 19.46 12.75 -6.95
CA GLU A 234 18.07 13.13 -6.67
C GLU A 234 17.04 11.99 -6.92
N HIS A 235 17.48 10.84 -7.42
CA HIS A 235 16.65 9.68 -7.73
C HIS A 235 16.78 8.55 -6.71
N GLU A 236 17.07 8.90 -5.46
CA GLU A 236 17.07 8.00 -4.31
C GLU A 236 15.63 7.64 -3.88
N ARG A 237 15.35 6.34 -3.67
CA ARG A 237 14.06 5.86 -3.16
C ARG A 237 14.26 4.82 -2.06
N LEU A 238 13.47 4.93 -1.00
CA LEU A 238 13.36 3.88 0.02
C LEU A 238 12.71 2.65 -0.62
N THR A 239 13.32 1.48 -0.49
CA THR A 239 12.80 0.23 -1.05
C THR A 239 13.22 -0.97 -0.19
N ALA A 240 12.63 -2.13 -0.46
CA ALA A 240 12.97 -3.40 0.17
C ALA A 240 13.77 -4.28 -0.79
N ILE A 241 14.83 -4.91 -0.28
CA ILE A 241 15.61 -5.90 -1.02
C ILE A 241 15.67 -7.20 -0.21
N GLY A 242 15.28 -8.31 -0.83
CA GLY A 242 15.36 -9.63 -0.24
C GLY A 242 14.53 -10.66 -0.98
N ASP A 243 14.75 -11.94 -0.68
CA ASP A 243 13.99 -13.05 -1.26
C ASP A 243 12.49 -12.95 -0.95
N VAL A 244 12.15 -12.31 0.18
CA VAL A 244 10.75 -12.06 0.56
C VAL A 244 9.98 -11.25 -0.49
N VAL A 245 10.65 -10.27 -1.14
CA VAL A 245 10.06 -9.43 -2.19
C VAL A 245 9.79 -10.24 -3.45
N ASN A 246 10.79 -11.02 -3.87
CA ASN A 246 10.68 -11.88 -5.05
C ASN A 246 9.61 -12.96 -4.88
N LEU A 247 9.50 -13.53 -3.67
CA LEU A 247 8.49 -14.52 -3.36
C LEU A 247 7.08 -13.91 -3.37
N ALA A 248 6.88 -12.69 -2.85
CA ALA A 248 5.58 -12.01 -2.92
C ALA A 248 5.06 -11.84 -4.35
N SER A 249 5.92 -11.38 -5.27
CA SER A 249 5.59 -11.27 -6.70
C SER A 249 5.26 -12.63 -7.33
N ARG A 250 5.95 -13.71 -6.95
CA ARG A 250 5.62 -15.06 -7.43
C ARG A 250 4.30 -15.59 -6.89
N ILE A 251 3.95 -15.21 -5.66
CA ILE A 251 2.66 -15.57 -5.03
C ILE A 251 1.52 -14.84 -5.73
N GLU A 252 1.69 -13.56 -6.06
CA GLU A 252 0.73 -12.79 -6.85
C GLU A 252 0.44 -13.54 -8.16
N ALA A 253 1.48 -13.85 -8.94
CA ALA A 253 1.33 -14.54 -10.22
C ALA A 253 0.69 -15.94 -10.09
N ALA A 254 0.90 -16.64 -8.97
CA ALA A 254 0.32 -17.97 -8.74
C ALA A 254 -1.21 -17.96 -8.61
N ASN A 255 -1.83 -16.81 -8.31
CA ASN A 255 -3.29 -16.66 -8.31
C ASN A 255 -3.91 -17.05 -9.65
N LYS A 256 -3.21 -16.80 -10.77
CA LYS A 256 -3.70 -17.14 -12.11
C LYS A 256 -3.97 -18.64 -12.25
N ASP A 257 -3.02 -19.46 -11.82
CA ASP A 257 -3.11 -20.92 -11.93
C ASP A 257 -4.05 -21.51 -10.86
N ALA A 258 -4.16 -20.84 -9.70
CA ALA A 258 -5.05 -21.24 -8.61
C ALA A 258 -6.51 -20.82 -8.82
N GLY A 259 -6.80 -19.87 -9.70
CA GLY A 259 -8.14 -19.31 -9.89
C GLY A 259 -8.61 -18.42 -8.73
N THR A 260 -7.67 -17.87 -7.97
CA THR A 260 -7.92 -17.06 -6.77
C THR A 260 -7.62 -15.57 -7.02
N ARG A 261 -7.98 -14.69 -6.08
CA ARG A 261 -7.65 -13.25 -6.13
C ARG A 261 -6.60 -12.84 -5.10
N LEU A 262 -6.52 -13.53 -3.97
CA LEU A 262 -5.60 -13.22 -2.89
C LEU A 262 -4.96 -14.50 -2.36
N LEU A 263 -3.64 -14.59 -2.49
CA LEU A 263 -2.84 -15.66 -1.89
C LEU A 263 -1.80 -15.07 -0.93
N ILE A 264 -1.58 -15.79 0.16
CA ILE A 264 -0.53 -15.48 1.14
C ILE A 264 0.44 -16.65 1.31
N SER A 265 1.69 -16.33 1.63
CA SER A 265 2.69 -17.32 2.04
C SER A 265 2.34 -18.01 3.36
N GLU A 266 2.88 -19.19 3.60
CA GLU A 266 2.83 -19.88 4.90
C GLU A 266 3.42 -19.03 6.04
N ALA A 267 4.56 -18.37 5.81
CA ALA A 267 5.20 -17.51 6.81
C ALA A 267 4.31 -16.35 7.27
N LEU A 268 3.52 -15.78 6.34
CA LEU A 268 2.53 -14.75 6.67
C LEU A 268 1.34 -15.35 7.42
N ARG A 269 0.81 -16.50 6.95
CA ARG A 269 -0.29 -17.22 7.60
C ARG A 269 0.01 -17.50 9.07
N ASP A 270 1.21 -17.95 9.39
CA ASP A 270 1.61 -18.28 10.76
C ASP A 270 1.53 -17.09 11.73
N GLN A 271 1.60 -15.86 11.22
CA GLN A 271 1.48 -14.66 12.06
C GLN A 271 0.01 -14.27 12.36
N ILE A 272 -0.95 -14.80 11.59
CA ILE A 272 -2.34 -14.30 11.59
C ILE A 272 -3.42 -15.39 11.50
N VAL A 273 -3.06 -16.68 11.55
CA VAL A 273 -3.97 -17.81 11.30
C VAL A 273 -5.21 -17.78 12.19
N ASP A 274 -5.10 -17.25 13.40
CA ASP A 274 -6.17 -17.10 14.37
C ASP A 274 -7.05 -15.86 14.14
N LYS A 275 -6.74 -15.02 13.15
CA LYS A 275 -7.36 -13.72 12.89
C LYS A 275 -8.06 -13.60 11.54
N VAL A 276 -7.87 -14.56 10.66
CA VAL A 276 -8.38 -14.54 9.27
C VAL A 276 -9.23 -15.77 8.95
N GLU A 277 -10.03 -15.65 7.89
CA GLU A 277 -10.78 -16.74 7.30
C GLU A 277 -10.03 -17.25 6.07
N ILE A 278 -9.62 -18.52 6.13
CA ILE A 278 -8.88 -19.21 5.05
C ILE A 278 -9.88 -20.09 4.31
N ALA A 279 -10.07 -19.86 3.02
CA ALA A 279 -10.99 -20.65 2.21
C ALA A 279 -10.38 -21.99 1.78
N ASP A 280 -9.17 -21.94 1.22
CA ASP A 280 -8.44 -23.10 0.75
C ASP A 280 -6.92 -22.86 0.78
N PHE A 281 -6.14 -23.88 0.42
CA PHE A 281 -4.71 -23.78 0.21
C PHE A 281 -4.28 -24.50 -1.08
N VAL A 282 -3.26 -23.96 -1.73
CA VAL A 282 -2.65 -24.57 -2.91
C VAL A 282 -1.18 -24.88 -2.66
N ARG A 283 -0.73 -26.06 -3.10
CA ARG A 283 0.71 -26.40 -3.11
C ARG A 283 1.26 -26.28 -4.51
N VAL A 284 2.01 -25.22 -4.74
CA VAL A 284 2.60 -24.90 -6.04
C VAL A 284 4.12 -24.96 -5.99
N ARG A 285 4.74 -25.25 -7.14
CA ARG A 285 6.16 -25.03 -7.32
C ARG A 285 6.32 -23.68 -8.00
N LEU A 286 6.75 -22.67 -7.25
CA LEU A 286 6.93 -21.33 -7.78
C LEU A 286 8.09 -21.32 -8.78
N ARG A 287 7.96 -20.54 -9.85
CA ARG A 287 9.00 -20.40 -10.87
C ARG A 287 10.34 -20.04 -10.23
N GLY A 288 11.39 -20.78 -10.56
CA GLY A 288 12.73 -20.54 -10.00
C GLY A 288 12.92 -21.03 -8.56
N THR A 289 12.05 -21.92 -8.06
CA THR A 289 12.25 -22.62 -6.77
C THR A 289 12.36 -24.13 -6.98
N ALA A 290 13.14 -24.80 -6.13
CA ALA A 290 13.27 -26.25 -6.14
C ALA A 290 12.12 -26.94 -5.39
N GLU A 291 11.68 -26.35 -4.29
CA GLU A 291 10.69 -26.90 -3.37
C GLU A 291 9.26 -26.45 -3.69
N ARG A 292 8.28 -27.21 -3.22
CA ARG A 292 6.87 -26.81 -3.27
C ARG A 292 6.56 -25.94 -2.06
N THR A 293 5.82 -24.87 -2.29
CA THR A 293 5.37 -23.95 -1.24
C THR A 293 3.85 -24.05 -1.11
N SER A 294 3.36 -24.05 0.13
CA SER A 294 1.93 -23.93 0.42
C SER A 294 1.55 -22.46 0.45
N LEU A 295 0.53 -22.10 -0.33
CA LEU A 295 -0.09 -20.77 -0.36
C LEU A 295 -1.53 -20.88 0.11
N PHE A 296 -2.04 -19.85 0.77
CA PHE A 296 -3.35 -19.88 1.41
C PHE A 296 -4.24 -18.78 0.82
N GLU A 297 -5.46 -19.14 0.45
CA GLU A 297 -6.46 -18.18 -0.02
C GLU A 297 -7.18 -17.56 1.18
N ILE A 298 -7.11 -16.23 1.27
CA ILE A 298 -7.78 -15.47 2.32
C ILE A 298 -9.03 -14.82 1.76
N VAL A 299 -10.16 -15.07 2.42
CA VAL A 299 -11.48 -14.53 2.01
C VAL A 299 -12.02 -13.47 2.95
N GLY A 300 -11.47 -13.36 4.16
CA GLY A 300 -11.92 -12.38 5.13
C GLY A 300 -11.05 -12.30 6.38
N LEU A 301 -11.32 -11.29 7.19
CA LEU A 301 -10.91 -11.25 8.58
C LEU A 301 -11.99 -11.91 9.44
N LYS A 302 -11.62 -12.47 10.59
CA LYS A 302 -12.64 -12.88 11.56
C LYS A 302 -13.44 -11.65 12.03
N PRO A 303 -14.75 -11.78 12.30
CA PRO A 303 -15.60 -10.62 12.62
C PRO A 303 -15.09 -9.72 13.74
N GLU A 304 -14.53 -10.30 14.80
CA GLU A 304 -13.97 -9.55 15.92
C GLU A 304 -12.70 -8.75 15.55
N ILE A 305 -11.88 -9.29 14.65
CA ILE A 305 -10.66 -8.64 14.17
C ILE A 305 -11.01 -7.55 13.16
N ASP A 306 -11.96 -7.83 12.26
CA ASP A 306 -12.49 -6.83 11.33
C ASP A 306 -13.06 -5.63 12.10
N ALA A 307 -13.86 -5.89 13.13
CA ALA A 307 -14.44 -4.86 13.98
C ALA A 307 -13.39 -4.03 14.74
N GLU A 308 -12.22 -4.59 15.06
CA GLU A 308 -11.11 -3.90 15.73
C GLU A 308 -10.28 -3.05 14.76
N LEU A 309 -9.83 -3.64 13.65
CA LEU A 309 -8.94 -2.99 12.68
C LEU A 309 -9.67 -1.98 11.82
N ASN A 310 -10.89 -2.33 11.41
CA ASN A 310 -11.75 -1.51 10.59
C ASN A 310 -12.80 -0.80 11.43
N ALA A 311 -12.55 -0.67 12.74
CA ALA A 311 -13.34 0.10 13.68
C ALA A 311 -13.53 1.54 13.19
N ARG A 312 -14.50 1.74 12.30
CA ARG A 312 -15.15 3.03 12.12
C ARG A 312 -15.73 3.34 13.48
N ARG A 313 -15.26 4.39 14.17
CA ARG A 313 -15.68 4.75 15.55
C ARG A 313 -17.12 4.30 15.76
N PRO A 314 -17.37 3.22 16.54
CA PRO A 314 -18.68 2.60 16.57
C PRO A 314 -19.67 3.67 16.96
N ARG A 315 -20.56 3.99 16.02
CA ARG A 315 -21.60 4.96 16.29
C ARG A 315 -22.59 4.26 17.18
N GLU A 316 -22.86 4.87 18.33
CA GLU A 316 -23.86 4.38 19.26
C GLU A 316 -25.16 4.12 18.51
N THR A 317 -25.81 2.98 18.79
CA THR A 317 -27.07 2.64 18.14
C THR A 317 -28.17 2.41 19.16
N ILE A 318 -29.38 2.84 18.83
CA ILE A 318 -30.58 2.58 19.62
C ILE A 318 -31.66 1.98 18.74
N ARG A 319 -32.48 1.09 19.30
CA ARG A 319 -33.72 0.65 18.65
C ARG A 319 -34.89 1.45 19.20
N HIS A 320 -35.60 2.13 18.30
CA HIS A 320 -36.77 2.92 18.67
C HIS A 320 -37.78 2.93 17.52
N GLY A 321 -39.05 2.65 17.83
CA GLY A 321 -40.13 2.62 16.83
C GLY A 321 -39.93 1.59 15.72
N GLY A 322 -39.31 0.44 16.03
CA GLY A 322 -39.04 -0.62 15.03
C GLY A 322 -37.85 -0.33 14.10
N ARG A 323 -37.19 0.82 14.23
CA ARG A 323 -36.06 1.24 13.38
C ARG A 323 -34.74 1.25 14.16
N ARG A 324 -33.62 1.00 13.47
CA ARG A 324 -32.27 1.16 14.02
C ARG A 324 -31.81 2.61 13.83
N TRP A 325 -31.51 3.28 14.92
CA TRP A 325 -30.99 4.65 14.89
C TRP A 325 -29.50 4.63 15.20
N ILE A 326 -28.74 5.43 14.46
CA ILE A 326 -27.29 5.51 14.58
C ILE A 326 -26.92 6.95 14.93
N ARG A 327 -26.16 7.13 16.02
CA ARG A 327 -25.68 8.43 16.48
C ARG A 327 -24.71 9.01 15.48
N ALA A 328 -25.05 10.16 14.89
CA ALA A 328 -24.26 10.82 13.87
C ALA A 328 -23.17 11.72 14.49
N PHE A 329 -23.58 12.76 15.22
CA PHE A 329 -22.71 13.78 15.84
C PHE A 329 -23.50 14.59 16.88
N ALA A 330 -22.83 15.38 17.72
CA ALA A 330 -23.48 16.25 18.69
C ALA A 330 -24.19 17.44 18.01
N GLU A 331 -25.30 17.90 18.57
CA GLU A 331 -26.17 18.91 17.93
C GLU A 331 -25.51 20.26 17.65
N ASP A 332 -24.40 20.58 18.30
CA ASP A 332 -23.63 21.81 18.12
C ASP A 332 -22.51 21.69 17.06
N GLU A 333 -22.18 20.48 16.60
CA GLU A 333 -21.09 20.23 15.65
C GLU A 333 -21.37 20.73 14.22
N LEU A 334 -22.63 20.97 13.86
CA LEU A 334 -23.01 21.42 12.52
C LEU A 334 -23.80 22.72 12.62
N GLN A 335 -23.34 23.83 12.02
CA GLN A 335 -24.09 25.10 12.06
C GLN A 335 -25.27 25.10 11.08
N PRO A 336 -26.28 25.97 11.26
CA PRO A 336 -27.39 26.09 10.31
C PRO A 336 -26.90 26.26 8.87
N TYR A 337 -27.53 25.53 7.94
CA TYR A 337 -27.21 25.46 6.52
C TYR A 337 -25.84 24.84 6.17
N GLN A 338 -25.11 24.33 7.16
CA GLN A 338 -23.95 23.48 6.89
C GLN A 338 -24.38 22.04 6.64
N ARG A 339 -23.50 21.32 5.95
CA ARG A 339 -23.64 19.89 5.70
C ARG A 339 -22.42 19.12 6.18
N ARG A 340 -22.62 17.83 6.42
CA ARG A 340 -21.56 16.87 6.73
C ARG A 340 -21.83 15.57 5.98
N ILE A 341 -20.78 15.02 5.38
CA ILE A 341 -20.83 13.68 4.78
C ILE A 341 -20.38 12.67 5.83
N LEU A 342 -21.17 11.63 5.99
CA LEU A 342 -20.96 10.57 6.95
C LEU A 342 -20.80 9.25 6.21
N ASP A 343 -19.68 8.58 6.44
CA ASP A 343 -19.41 7.25 5.87
C ASP A 343 -20.17 6.17 6.64
N PHE A 344 -20.95 5.36 5.93
CA PHE A 344 -21.62 4.15 6.41
C PHE A 344 -21.17 2.95 5.57
N GLU A 345 -21.39 1.74 6.09
CA GLU A 345 -20.84 0.48 5.56
C GLU A 345 -21.10 0.29 4.05
N ASN A 346 -22.28 0.68 3.58
CA ASN A 346 -22.74 0.48 2.20
C ASN A 346 -23.04 1.78 1.45
N CYS A 347 -22.92 2.95 2.08
CA CYS A 347 -23.24 4.23 1.44
C CYS A 347 -22.64 5.43 2.19
N ASP A 348 -22.57 6.55 1.48
CA ASP A 348 -22.38 7.86 2.10
C ASP A 348 -23.73 8.51 2.37
N ILE A 349 -23.90 9.07 3.57
CA ILE A 349 -25.08 9.86 3.94
C ILE A 349 -24.64 11.30 4.15
N VAL A 350 -25.29 12.23 3.45
CA VAL A 350 -25.13 13.66 3.70
C VAL A 350 -26.19 14.09 4.70
N VAL A 351 -25.75 14.77 5.76
CA VAL A 351 -26.62 15.42 6.74
C VAL A 351 -26.52 16.91 6.59
N ILE A 352 -27.65 17.59 6.46
CA ILE A 352 -27.77 19.06 6.41
C ILE A 352 -28.52 19.52 7.66
N ARG A 353 -28.06 20.61 8.27
CA ARG A 353 -28.82 21.32 9.29
C ARG A 353 -29.70 22.39 8.64
N GLY A 354 -31.02 22.25 8.75
CA GLY A 354 -31.97 23.33 8.43
C GLY A 354 -32.03 24.38 9.54
N SER A 355 -33.08 25.22 9.57
CA SER A 355 -33.28 26.18 10.67
C SER A 355 -33.47 25.44 12.00
N ASP A 356 -34.37 24.46 12.03
CA ASP A 356 -34.81 23.77 13.26
C ASP A 356 -34.73 22.23 13.18
N SER A 357 -34.44 21.67 12.01
CA SER A 357 -34.42 20.23 11.75
C SER A 357 -33.11 19.78 11.07
N TYR A 358 -32.91 18.46 11.00
CA TYR A 358 -31.84 17.85 10.23
C TYR A 358 -32.44 17.03 9.10
N CYS A 359 -31.85 17.10 7.91
CA CYS A 359 -32.20 16.25 6.78
C CYS A 359 -31.02 15.34 6.48
N ALA A 360 -31.26 14.04 6.28
CA ALA A 360 -30.24 13.09 5.90
C ALA A 360 -30.65 12.35 4.62
N PHE A 361 -29.72 12.13 3.71
CA PHE A 361 -29.98 11.48 2.41
C PHE A 361 -28.73 10.80 1.86
N ASN A 362 -28.92 9.85 0.93
CA ASN A 362 -27.82 9.17 0.27
C ASN A 362 -27.02 10.15 -0.60
N ASN A 363 -25.69 10.11 -0.52
CA ASN A 363 -24.80 10.94 -1.33
C ASN A 363 -24.62 10.39 -2.76
N ALA A 364 -25.71 9.98 -3.40
CA ALA A 364 -25.69 9.47 -4.76
C ALA A 364 -26.97 9.88 -5.49
N CYS A 365 -26.79 10.36 -6.72
CA CYS A 365 -27.90 10.63 -7.61
C CYS A 365 -28.73 9.34 -7.82
N PRO A 366 -30.05 9.35 -7.58
CA PRO A 366 -30.87 8.13 -7.71
C PRO A 366 -31.00 7.64 -9.17
N HIS A 367 -30.58 8.46 -10.15
CA HIS A 367 -30.67 8.13 -11.57
C HIS A 367 -29.36 7.66 -12.18
N LEU A 368 -28.25 8.26 -11.76
CA LEU A 368 -26.92 8.04 -12.34
C LEU A 368 -25.96 7.34 -11.38
N HIS A 369 -26.34 7.19 -10.10
CA HIS A 369 -25.51 6.66 -9.03
C HIS A 369 -24.17 7.40 -8.82
N LEU A 370 -24.07 8.63 -9.34
CA LEU A 370 -22.91 9.51 -9.18
C LEU A 370 -23.02 10.37 -7.91
N PRO A 371 -21.89 10.71 -7.25
CA PRO A 371 -21.89 11.49 -6.01
C PRO A 371 -22.55 12.86 -6.15
N LEU A 372 -23.35 13.25 -5.16
CA LEU A 372 -24.00 14.58 -5.11
C LEU A 372 -23.05 15.63 -4.51
N TYR A 373 -22.17 15.20 -3.61
CA TYR A 373 -21.11 15.96 -2.95
C TYR A 373 -19.82 15.15 -2.91
N GLU A 374 -18.67 15.81 -3.02
CA GLU A 374 -17.35 15.17 -2.92
C GLU A 374 -16.93 15.02 -1.45
N ARG A 375 -16.19 13.95 -1.12
CA ARG A 375 -15.58 13.77 0.23
C ARG A 375 -14.39 14.71 0.48
N ARG A 376 -13.79 15.26 -0.58
CA ARG A 376 -12.55 16.06 -0.51
C ARG A 376 -12.79 17.43 0.11
N SER A 377 -11.75 18.01 0.71
CA SER A 377 -11.83 19.35 1.30
C SER A 377 -12.07 20.42 0.23
N ALA A 378 -12.75 21.52 0.60
CA ALA A 378 -13.03 22.63 -0.32
C ALA A 378 -11.76 23.16 -1.03
N ALA A 379 -10.61 23.17 -0.35
CA ALA A 379 -9.33 23.58 -0.90
C ALA A 379 -8.82 22.68 -2.04
N GLN A 380 -9.09 21.37 -1.99
CA GLN A 380 -8.73 20.43 -3.06
C GLN A 380 -9.70 20.53 -4.25
N THR A 381 -10.98 20.84 -3.98
CA THR A 381 -12.01 21.03 -5.01
C THR A 381 -11.81 22.33 -5.80
N GLU A 382 -11.36 23.41 -5.15
CA GLU A 382 -11.02 24.68 -5.82
C GLU A 382 -9.87 24.55 -6.82
N MET A 383 -8.85 23.73 -6.53
CA MET A 383 -7.73 23.48 -7.46
C MET A 383 -8.17 22.80 -8.76
N LEU A 384 -9.24 21.99 -8.71
CA LEU A 384 -9.71 21.19 -9.85
C LEU A 384 -10.59 21.97 -10.83
N LYS A 385 -11.01 23.21 -10.51
CA LYS A 385 -11.87 24.08 -11.34
C LYS A 385 -13.04 23.32 -12.01
N LEU A 386 -13.67 22.39 -11.29
CA LEU A 386 -14.74 21.58 -11.86
C LEU A 386 -15.95 22.47 -12.17
N PRO A 387 -16.56 22.38 -13.38
CA PRO A 387 -17.62 23.28 -13.82
C PRO A 387 -18.91 23.19 -13.01
N HIS A 388 -19.07 22.13 -12.20
CA HIS A 388 -20.23 21.89 -11.34
C HIS A 388 -19.74 21.27 -10.04
N THR A 389 -19.25 22.07 -9.10
CA THR A 389 -18.53 21.56 -7.93
C THR A 389 -19.40 20.66 -7.05
N GLU A 390 -20.67 21.00 -6.82
CA GLU A 390 -21.56 20.27 -5.89
C GLU A 390 -23.05 20.49 -6.18
N SER A 391 -23.92 19.66 -5.61
CA SER A 391 -25.38 19.87 -5.64
C SER A 391 -25.79 21.05 -4.74
N THR A 392 -26.79 21.83 -5.15
CA THR A 392 -27.20 23.05 -4.43
C THR A 392 -28.41 22.79 -3.55
N ILE A 393 -28.42 23.36 -2.34
CA ILE A 393 -29.56 23.29 -1.42
C ILE A 393 -30.34 24.61 -1.53
N THR A 394 -31.65 24.54 -1.73
CA THR A 394 -32.54 25.70 -1.75
C THR A 394 -33.04 26.06 -0.35
N ALA A 395 -33.51 27.28 -0.16
CA ALA A 395 -33.97 27.78 1.15
C ALA A 395 -35.14 26.98 1.74
N ASP A 396 -35.96 26.35 0.89
CA ASP A 396 -37.10 25.51 1.23
C ASP A 396 -36.73 24.01 1.35
N LEU A 397 -35.46 23.69 1.64
CA LEU A 397 -34.94 22.32 1.78
C LEU A 397 -35.12 21.45 0.51
N GLY A 398 -34.97 22.06 -0.66
CA GLY A 398 -34.83 21.34 -1.92
C GLY A 398 -33.36 21.05 -2.24
N LEU A 399 -33.09 19.92 -2.88
CA LEU A 399 -31.76 19.54 -3.38
C LEU A 399 -31.76 19.52 -4.90
N VAL A 400 -31.01 20.44 -5.50
CA VAL A 400 -30.79 20.50 -6.95
C VAL A 400 -29.59 19.64 -7.31
N CYS A 401 -29.84 18.53 -7.99
CA CYS A 401 -28.79 17.60 -8.42
C CYS A 401 -27.83 18.25 -9.41
N ARG A 402 -26.52 18.19 -9.12
CA ARG A 402 -25.47 18.76 -9.98
C ARG A 402 -25.46 18.21 -11.41
N TRP A 403 -25.86 16.95 -11.60
CA TRP A 403 -25.73 16.23 -12.87
C TRP A 403 -26.84 16.53 -13.87
N HIS A 404 -28.09 16.62 -13.40
CA HIS A 404 -29.25 16.77 -14.29
C HIS A 404 -30.21 17.89 -13.87
N GLN A 405 -29.96 18.57 -12.75
CA GLN A 405 -30.74 19.71 -12.27
C GLN A 405 -32.20 19.39 -11.89
N SER A 406 -32.53 18.13 -11.59
CA SER A 406 -33.79 17.85 -10.90
C SER A 406 -33.70 18.30 -9.45
N CYS A 407 -34.81 18.78 -8.92
CA CYS A 407 -34.95 19.20 -7.54
C CYS A 407 -35.70 18.12 -6.74
N PHE A 408 -35.11 17.69 -5.62
CA PHE A 408 -35.71 16.74 -4.70
C PHE A 408 -36.06 17.41 -3.37
N ASP A 409 -37.16 17.00 -2.76
CA ASP A 409 -37.54 17.38 -1.41
C ASP A 409 -36.66 16.62 -0.39
N LEU A 410 -35.88 17.32 0.45
CA LEU A 410 -34.97 16.66 1.38
C LEU A 410 -35.66 15.97 2.57
N LEU A 411 -36.96 16.21 2.80
CA LEU A 411 -37.71 15.58 3.89
C LEU A 411 -38.37 14.28 3.46
N THR A 412 -38.83 14.21 2.21
CA THR A 412 -39.61 13.09 1.66
C THR A 412 -38.85 12.29 0.60
N GLY A 413 -37.83 12.89 -0.01
CA GLY A 413 -37.09 12.37 -1.14
C GLY A 413 -37.78 12.60 -2.50
N GLU A 414 -39.04 13.04 -2.49
CA GLU A 414 -39.86 13.17 -3.69
C GLU A 414 -39.29 14.19 -4.68
N ILE A 415 -39.52 13.96 -5.97
CA ILE A 415 -39.10 14.89 -7.02
C ILE A 415 -40.04 16.10 -6.99
N ARG A 416 -39.51 17.28 -6.66
CA ARG A 416 -40.21 18.57 -6.76
C ARG A 416 -40.24 19.10 -8.18
N GLU A 417 -39.10 19.03 -8.86
CA GLU A 417 -38.95 19.49 -10.25
C GLU A 417 -38.12 18.48 -11.04
N TRP A 418 -38.65 18.05 -12.19
CA TRP A 418 -37.95 17.14 -13.08
C TRP A 418 -36.97 17.89 -14.01
N ALA A 419 -35.89 17.22 -14.39
CA ALA A 419 -34.89 17.80 -15.29
C ALA A 419 -35.51 18.17 -16.65
N LYS A 420 -35.04 19.28 -17.24
CA LYS A 420 -35.34 19.62 -18.64
C LYS A 420 -34.46 18.77 -19.55
N LEU A 421 -35.04 17.71 -20.11
CA LEU A 421 -34.36 16.74 -20.95
C LEU A 421 -34.49 17.07 -22.44
N GLN A 422 -33.54 16.57 -23.21
CA GLN A 422 -33.55 16.55 -24.67
C GLN A 422 -34.48 15.43 -25.18
N GLN A 423 -34.69 15.36 -26.50
CA GLN A 423 -35.55 14.33 -27.11
C GLN A 423 -35.04 12.90 -26.88
N ASP A 424 -33.73 12.72 -26.75
CA ASP A 424 -33.08 11.45 -26.44
C ASP A 424 -33.11 11.10 -24.93
N GLY A 425 -33.77 11.95 -24.11
CA GLY A 425 -33.89 11.74 -22.67
C GLY A 425 -32.65 12.10 -21.85
N THR A 426 -31.62 12.68 -22.48
CA THR A 426 -30.41 13.18 -21.82
C THR A 426 -30.56 14.64 -21.38
N ARG A 427 -29.61 15.13 -20.56
CA ARG A 427 -29.54 16.56 -20.21
C ARG A 427 -28.55 17.27 -21.13
N ALA A 428 -28.93 18.44 -21.64
CA ALA A 428 -28.05 19.28 -22.45
C ALA A 428 -26.72 19.60 -21.74
N GLY A 429 -25.60 19.29 -22.38
CA GLY A 429 -24.24 19.41 -21.82
C GLY A 429 -23.78 18.22 -20.97
N PHE A 430 -24.64 17.21 -20.80
CA PHE A 430 -24.40 15.99 -20.03
C PHE A 430 -24.89 14.75 -20.78
N GLU A 431 -24.87 14.80 -22.12
CA GLU A 431 -25.34 13.73 -23.02
C GLU A 431 -24.62 12.39 -22.73
N TYR A 432 -23.34 12.47 -22.38
CA TYR A 432 -22.48 11.34 -22.06
C TYR A 432 -22.89 10.58 -20.79
N LEU A 433 -23.77 11.15 -19.94
CA LEU A 433 -24.29 10.48 -18.74
C LEU A 433 -25.49 9.56 -19.02
N GLY A 434 -26.07 9.63 -20.23
CA GLY A 434 -27.15 8.74 -20.67
C GLY A 434 -28.58 9.25 -20.43
N ASP A 435 -29.55 8.48 -20.92
CA ASP A 435 -30.99 8.75 -20.84
C ASP A 435 -31.51 8.48 -19.42
N ILE A 436 -32.04 9.51 -18.77
CA ILE A 436 -32.68 9.41 -17.45
C ILE A 436 -34.21 9.53 -17.51
N SER A 437 -34.80 9.74 -18.68
CA SER A 437 -36.22 10.06 -18.88
C SER A 437 -37.17 9.02 -18.28
N LYS A 438 -36.75 7.75 -18.24
CA LYS A 438 -37.54 6.62 -17.75
C LYS A 438 -37.32 6.29 -16.27
N ASN A 439 -36.27 6.84 -15.64
CA ASN A 439 -35.94 6.58 -14.25
C ASN A 439 -36.32 7.79 -13.40
N ARG A 440 -37.56 7.83 -12.87
CA ARG A 440 -38.03 8.90 -11.97
C ARG A 440 -38.00 8.45 -10.51
N THR A 441 -36.90 7.84 -10.11
CA THR A 441 -36.72 7.34 -8.74
C THR A 441 -36.47 8.49 -7.78
N LYS A 442 -37.10 8.45 -6.61
CA LYS A 442 -36.92 9.45 -5.56
C LYS A 442 -35.53 9.38 -4.92
N LEU A 443 -35.12 10.47 -4.28
CA LEU A 443 -33.91 10.48 -3.45
C LEU A 443 -34.13 9.60 -2.21
N ILE A 444 -33.11 8.84 -1.81
CA ILE A 444 -33.19 8.03 -0.59
C ILE A 444 -32.89 8.94 0.59
N VAL A 445 -33.92 9.26 1.36
CA VAL A 445 -33.83 10.07 2.58
C VAL A 445 -33.89 9.17 3.82
N TYR A 446 -33.23 9.61 4.88
CA TYR A 446 -33.19 8.93 6.16
C TYR A 446 -33.78 9.84 7.24
N PRO A 447 -34.65 9.32 8.12
CA PRO A 447 -35.20 10.10 9.23
C PRO A 447 -34.10 10.54 10.19
N CYS A 448 -34.20 11.78 10.67
CA CYS A 448 -33.32 12.33 11.70
C CYS A 448 -34.08 12.52 13.01
N ARG A 449 -33.39 12.35 14.14
CA ARG A 449 -33.91 12.64 15.48
C ARG A 449 -32.86 13.35 16.31
N LYS A 450 -33.30 14.28 17.16
CA LYS A 450 -32.50 14.87 18.24
C LYS A 450 -32.81 14.13 19.53
N GLN A 451 -31.79 13.58 20.19
CA GLN A 451 -31.94 12.90 21.47
C GLN A 451 -30.63 12.96 22.26
N ASP A 452 -30.74 13.33 23.54
CA ASP A 452 -29.63 13.41 24.50
C ASP A 452 -28.47 14.32 24.04
N GLY A 453 -28.79 15.39 23.29
CA GLY A 453 -27.81 16.33 22.74
C GLY A 453 -27.12 15.86 21.46
N PHE A 454 -27.57 14.74 20.88
CA PHE A 454 -27.02 14.18 19.65
C PHE A 454 -28.05 14.10 18.52
N VAL A 455 -27.55 14.16 17.30
CA VAL A 455 -28.30 13.86 16.08
C VAL A 455 -28.20 12.37 15.79
N TRP A 456 -29.34 11.74 15.54
CA TRP A 456 -29.48 10.32 15.23
C TRP A 456 -30.11 10.15 13.85
N ILE A 457 -29.59 9.21 13.07
CA ILE A 457 -30.10 8.88 11.73
C ILE A 457 -30.69 7.47 11.77
N GLY A 458 -31.95 7.34 11.37
CA GLY A 458 -32.61 6.03 11.29
C GLY A 458 -32.26 5.33 9.98
N LEU A 459 -31.73 4.11 10.07
CA LEU A 459 -31.60 3.19 8.96
C LEU A 459 -32.68 2.11 9.08
N GLU A 460 -33.20 1.64 7.95
CA GLU A 460 -34.17 0.53 7.92
C GLU A 460 -33.57 -0.78 8.41
#